data_AF-A0A1I8BWS5-F1
#
_entry.id   AF-A0A1I8BWS5-F1
#
_cell.length_a   1.000
_cell.length_b   1.000
_cell.length_c   1.000
_cell.angle_alpha   90.00
_cell.angle_beta   90.00
_cell.angle_gamma   90.00
#
_symmetry.space_group_name_H-M   'P 1'
#
loop_
_entity.id
_entity.type
_entity.pdbx_description
1 polymer ?
#
loop_
_entity_poly.entity_id
_entity_poly.type
_entity_poly.pdbx_seq_one_letter_code
_entity_poly.pdbx_strand_id
1 'polypeptide(L)'
;MVVENYKKIICIAIFILIVIIKSGILCNKVQQTSNEHTIILIWNSIHKDIPNNCLQANLTLGLDRSHPNMYPDLSPNFTCPFKCILTRDRDFEPVASSILFIIHQLCPVDVWPQDRREEQNYIFYSIESPINTNRFFDRTIMTDTYFNSSATYRVDSAVFMPSNDAFTRITPDTPKGDIWEKNEILERIRNKSHFAYQAVTHCNAESGRDRLTFKLRELIPLDLAGLCFNGTHRPNWDYHKTEIEKYFFYLAFENSVCPNYVTEKFWFAIRAFTVPVVLTRSVFVGMDIPDNAFIAVDDFSNLNELVDHLKALRNDTEKYFKYFEWTKTYTKISFGINHSPLCKICELSTINMREKTKSFLSLNKFWNNDHCINDFVERTEVGETERCEVDEAERTEVNDTDRCEVGETERIELMTLNVVKLMKLKELKLVRLNVVKLMKLNKLKLMTLNVVRLMKLNELKLMTLNVVKLVKLKELKLMTLNVVKLVKLKECFEIAEKLTKF
;
A
#
# COMPACT_ATOMS: atom_id res chain seq x y z
N MET A 1 20.83 31.88 58.29
CA MET A 1 19.51 32.03 57.61
C MET A 1 19.50 33.07 56.50
N VAL A 2 19.78 34.37 56.76
CA VAL A 2 19.68 35.41 55.70
C VAL A 2 20.64 35.16 54.52
N VAL A 3 21.91 34.84 54.80
CA VAL A 3 22.93 34.61 53.75
C VAL A 3 22.64 33.36 52.88
N GLU A 4 22.03 32.31 53.44
CA GLU A 4 21.63 31.11 52.69
C GLU A 4 20.45 31.39 51.74
N ASN A 5 19.49 32.22 52.16
CA ASN A 5 18.39 32.63 51.29
C ASN A 5 18.88 33.48 50.11
N TYR A 6 19.86 34.38 50.32
CA TYR A 6 20.47 35.13 49.23
C TYR A 6 21.21 34.24 48.23
N LYS A 7 21.94 33.22 48.70
CA LYS A 7 22.59 32.24 47.81
C LYS A 7 21.58 31.45 46.98
N LYS A 8 20.46 31.02 47.56
CA LYS A 8 19.37 30.34 46.82
C LYS A 8 18.75 31.24 45.75
N ILE A 9 18.47 32.50 46.08
CA ILE A 9 17.89 33.46 45.12
C ILE A 9 18.86 33.72 43.97
N ILE A 10 20.16 33.90 44.26
CA ILE A 10 21.19 34.08 43.24
C ILE A 10 21.33 32.84 42.35
N CYS A 11 21.32 31.63 42.92
CA CYS A 11 21.33 30.39 42.14
C CYS A 11 20.10 30.25 41.22
N ILE A 12 18.90 30.59 41.71
CA ILE A 12 17.67 30.57 40.90
C ILE A 12 17.74 31.62 39.78
N ALA A 13 18.22 32.84 40.09
CA ALA A 13 18.37 33.90 39.09
C ALA A 13 19.41 33.54 38.01
N ILE A 14 20.55 32.96 38.39
CA ILE A 14 21.57 32.47 37.46
C ILE A 14 21.00 31.33 36.61
N PHE A 15 20.25 30.39 37.20
CA PHE A 15 19.61 29.31 36.47
C PHE A 15 18.60 29.84 35.45
N ILE A 16 17.73 30.78 35.84
CA ILE A 16 16.78 31.44 34.94
C ILE A 16 17.51 32.17 33.82
N LEU A 17 18.58 32.90 34.13
CA LEU A 17 19.37 33.63 33.14
C LEU A 17 20.06 32.67 32.14
N ILE A 18 20.61 31.55 32.62
CA ILE A 18 21.20 30.51 31.77
C ILE A 18 20.14 29.88 30.86
N VAL A 19 18.94 29.61 31.38
CA VAL A 19 17.82 29.11 30.59
C VAL A 19 17.42 30.12 29.52
N ILE A 20 17.24 31.40 29.86
CA ILE A 20 16.89 32.45 28.91
C ILE A 20 17.97 32.63 27.83
N ILE A 21 19.25 32.63 28.21
CA ILE A 21 20.37 32.76 27.26
C ILE A 21 20.43 31.53 26.34
N LYS A 22 20.30 30.31 26.88
CA LYS A 22 20.28 29.08 26.08
C LYS A 22 19.08 29.07 25.13
N SER A 23 17.89 29.40 25.62
CA SER A 23 16.67 29.51 24.81
C SER A 23 16.81 30.59 23.74
N GLY A 24 17.43 31.74 24.03
CA GLY A 24 17.65 32.81 23.06
C GLY A 24 18.69 32.46 21.97
N ILE A 25 19.80 31.82 22.34
CA ILE A 25 20.83 31.34 21.39
C ILE A 25 20.26 30.22 20.52
N LEU A 26 19.54 29.28 21.12
CA LEU A 26 18.86 28.19 20.42
C LEU A 26 17.80 28.76 19.47
N CYS A 27 16.94 29.67 19.93
CA CYS A 27 15.93 30.33 19.11
C CYS A 27 16.55 31.06 17.90
N ASN A 28 17.62 31.84 18.09
CA ASN A 28 18.31 32.51 16.98
C ASN A 28 18.91 31.53 15.97
N LYS A 29 19.57 30.46 16.44
CA LYS A 29 20.15 29.42 15.56
C LYS A 29 19.05 28.68 14.79
N VAL A 30 17.98 28.31 15.47
CA VAL A 30 16.85 27.55 14.95
C VAL A 30 16.04 28.39 13.93
N GLN A 31 15.84 29.68 14.21
CA GLN A 31 15.13 30.62 13.33
C GLN A 31 15.93 31.02 12.08
N GLN A 32 17.26 31.13 12.20
CA GLN A 32 18.14 31.34 11.04
C GLN A 32 18.14 30.12 10.11
N THR A 33 18.07 28.92 10.69
CA THR A 33 18.03 27.65 9.94
C THR A 33 16.69 27.43 9.21
N SER A 34 15.56 27.82 9.83
CA SER A 34 14.22 27.66 9.25
C SER A 34 13.91 28.58 8.06
N ASN A 35 14.66 29.68 7.89
CA ASN A 35 14.44 30.62 6.78
C ASN A 35 15.00 30.13 5.44
N GLU A 36 15.94 29.17 5.46
CA GLU A 36 16.56 28.62 4.24
C GLU A 36 16.13 27.18 3.92
N HIS A 37 15.72 26.42 4.94
CA HIS A 37 15.43 24.98 4.84
C HIS A 37 14.12 24.61 5.54
N THR A 38 13.33 23.73 4.91
CA THR A 38 12.14 23.16 5.54
C THR A 38 12.56 22.12 6.58
N ILE A 39 12.07 22.24 7.81
CA ILE A 39 12.48 21.36 8.91
C ILE A 39 11.44 20.25 9.09
N ILE A 40 11.90 18.99 9.04
CA ILE A 40 11.10 17.80 9.31
C ILE A 40 11.62 17.15 10.60
N LEU A 41 10.78 17.08 11.62
CA LEU A 41 11.11 16.48 12.90
C LEU A 41 10.54 15.06 12.97
N ILE A 42 11.39 14.05 13.13
CA ILE A 42 10.94 12.69 13.47
C ILE A 42 10.72 12.62 14.98
N TRP A 43 9.51 12.26 15.39
CA TRP A 43 9.08 12.42 16.78
C TRP A 43 9.45 11.26 17.72
N ASN A 44 9.46 10.03 17.21
CA ASN A 44 9.57 8.80 18.02
C ASN A 44 10.85 8.74 18.87
N SER A 45 10.76 8.07 20.02
CA SER A 45 11.84 7.98 21.01
C SER A 45 13.04 7.15 20.54
N ILE A 46 14.20 7.45 21.14
CA ILE A 46 15.41 6.64 21.09
C ILE A 46 15.58 6.00 22.48
N HIS A 47 14.83 4.94 22.79
CA HIS A 47 15.11 4.20 24.03
C HIS A 47 16.49 3.54 23.92
N LYS A 48 17.43 3.97 24.78
CA LYS A 48 18.80 3.43 24.85
C LYS A 48 18.86 2.00 25.40
N ASP A 49 17.82 1.57 26.13
CA ASP A 49 17.81 0.29 26.86
C ASP A 49 17.11 -0.87 26.12
N ILE A 50 16.65 -0.65 24.87
CA ILE A 50 16.03 -1.70 24.05
C ILE A 50 17.04 -2.13 22.97
N PRO A 51 17.51 -3.39 22.93
CA PRO A 51 18.63 -3.82 22.07
C PRO A 51 18.42 -3.79 20.55
N ASN A 52 17.35 -3.18 20.03
CA ASN A 52 17.07 -3.04 18.59
C ASN A 52 16.29 -1.73 18.34
N ASN A 53 17.01 -0.62 18.31
CA ASN A 53 16.48 0.74 18.25
C ASN A 53 15.63 1.02 16.98
N CYS A 54 14.75 2.03 17.05
CA CYS A 54 14.01 2.59 15.90
C CYS A 54 14.95 3.07 14.75
N LEU A 55 16.26 3.20 15.03
CA LEU A 55 17.34 3.53 14.09
C LEU A 55 17.84 2.33 13.27
N GLN A 56 17.95 1.13 13.85
CA GLN A 56 18.36 -0.13 13.18
C GLN A 56 17.19 -0.84 12.52
N ALA A 57 15.97 -0.61 13.00
CA ALA A 57 14.79 -1.04 12.27
C ALA A 57 14.82 -0.39 10.88
N ASN A 58 14.67 -1.20 9.82
CA ASN A 58 14.61 -0.81 8.39
C ASN A 58 13.51 0.25 8.05
N LEU A 59 12.90 0.88 9.06
CA LEU A 59 11.82 1.85 9.02
C LEU A 59 12.33 3.26 8.71
N THR A 60 13.44 3.69 9.33
CA THR A 60 14.10 4.95 8.97
C THR A 60 14.90 4.77 7.67
N LEU A 61 15.59 3.63 7.51
CA LEU A 61 16.21 3.22 6.24
C LEU A 61 15.17 3.07 5.11
N GLY A 62 13.90 2.83 5.47
CA GLY A 62 12.76 2.78 4.57
C GLY A 62 12.39 4.11 3.92
N LEU A 63 12.67 5.20 4.64
CA LEU A 63 12.53 6.56 4.15
C LEU A 63 13.74 6.94 3.26
N ASP A 64 14.92 6.43 3.59
CA ASP A 64 16.20 6.67 2.91
C ASP A 64 16.60 5.54 1.93
N ARG A 65 15.63 4.91 1.24
CA ARG A 65 15.85 3.75 0.32
C ARG A 65 16.62 4.08 -0.97
N SER A 66 17.57 5.00 -0.86
CA SER A 66 18.64 5.29 -1.80
C SER A 66 20.03 5.26 -1.17
N HIS A 67 20.32 4.45 -0.12
CA HIS A 67 21.63 3.75 0.05
C HIS A 67 21.79 3.03 1.42
N PRO A 68 22.74 2.07 1.53
CA PRO A 68 23.04 1.34 2.77
C PRO A 68 23.82 2.11 3.85
N ASN A 69 24.19 3.38 3.67
CA ASN A 69 24.99 4.09 4.66
C ASN A 69 24.52 5.55 4.86
N MET A 70 24.24 5.82 6.13
CA MET A 70 23.70 7.01 6.78
C MET A 70 24.54 8.29 6.54
N TYR A 71 24.04 9.22 5.69
CA TYR A 71 24.49 10.61 5.39
C TYR A 71 25.96 10.83 4.94
N PRO A 72 26.32 11.79 4.04
CA PRO A 72 25.55 12.79 3.28
C PRO A 72 25.92 12.77 1.78
N ASP A 73 25.16 12.09 0.95
CA ASP A 73 24.89 12.55 -0.41
C ASP A 73 23.81 11.64 -0.94
N LEU A 74 22.72 12.23 -1.39
CA LEU A 74 21.72 11.51 -2.16
C LEU A 74 22.47 10.77 -3.28
N SER A 75 22.04 9.55 -3.62
CA SER A 75 22.68 8.73 -4.66
C SER A 75 23.19 9.60 -5.82
N PRO A 76 24.34 9.32 -6.44
CA PRO A 76 25.00 10.22 -7.40
C PRO A 76 24.15 10.66 -8.61
N ASN A 77 22.94 10.11 -8.80
CA ASN A 77 21.99 10.49 -9.85
C ASN A 77 20.63 11.06 -9.36
N PHE A 78 20.38 11.21 -8.05
CA PHE A 78 19.09 11.72 -7.56
C PHE A 78 19.28 12.94 -6.65
N THR A 79 19.14 14.14 -7.20
CA THR A 79 19.10 15.39 -6.42
C THR A 79 17.65 15.72 -6.08
N CYS A 80 17.30 15.78 -4.78
CA CYS A 80 15.99 16.26 -4.36
C CYS A 80 15.92 17.78 -4.64
N PRO A 81 14.91 18.28 -5.40
CA PRO A 81 14.83 19.71 -5.72
C PRO A 81 14.45 20.57 -4.50
N PHE A 82 14.01 19.94 -3.41
CA PHE A 82 13.62 20.59 -2.17
C PHE A 82 14.72 20.47 -1.13
N LYS A 83 14.98 21.56 -0.42
CA LYS A 83 15.98 21.64 0.66
C LYS A 83 15.29 21.44 2.01
N CYS A 84 15.47 20.26 2.60
CA CYS A 84 14.94 19.96 3.94
C CYS A 84 16.03 19.50 4.90
N ILE A 85 15.82 19.79 6.18
CA ILE A 85 16.59 19.24 7.29
C ILE A 85 15.71 18.23 8.00
N LEU A 86 16.16 16.97 8.01
CA LEU A 86 15.57 15.93 8.81
C LEU A 86 16.29 15.87 10.15
N THR A 87 15.56 16.04 11.24
CA THR A 87 16.12 16.02 12.60
C THR A 87 15.26 15.18 13.54
N ARG A 88 15.85 14.74 14.65
CA ARG A 88 15.15 14.13 15.80
C ARG A 88 15.25 14.99 17.05
N ASP A 89 15.93 16.13 16.93
CA ASP A 89 16.16 17.05 18.01
C ASP A 89 14.84 17.79 18.30
N ARG A 90 14.24 17.46 19.45
CA ARG A 90 12.92 17.98 19.87
C ARG A 90 12.94 19.48 20.10
N ASP A 91 14.11 20.09 20.28
CA ASP A 91 14.28 21.54 20.34
C ASP A 91 13.80 22.24 19.05
N PHE A 92 13.67 21.50 17.94
CA PHE A 92 13.11 22.00 16.69
C PHE A 92 11.59 21.92 16.60
N GLU A 93 10.88 21.36 17.59
CA GLU A 93 9.40 21.28 17.60
C GLU A 93 8.74 22.63 17.29
N PRO A 94 9.14 23.78 17.89
CA PRO A 94 8.47 25.05 17.65
C PRO A 94 8.61 25.56 16.21
N VAL A 95 9.65 25.16 15.47
CA VAL A 95 9.92 25.65 14.10
C VAL A 95 9.74 24.60 13.02
N ALA A 96 9.60 23.32 13.38
CA ALA A 96 9.43 22.25 12.42
C ALA A 96 8.20 22.53 11.56
N SER A 97 8.34 22.42 10.25
CA SER A 97 7.23 22.56 9.30
C SER A 97 6.37 21.30 9.30
N SER A 98 6.99 20.14 9.56
CA SER A 98 6.30 18.86 9.67
C SER A 98 6.88 18.01 10.78
N ILE A 99 6.00 17.27 11.44
CA ILE A 99 6.37 16.31 12.48
C ILE A 99 5.95 14.92 12.01
N LEU A 100 6.92 14.02 11.86
CA LEU A 100 6.73 12.66 11.36
C LEU A 100 6.62 11.68 12.52
N PHE A 101 5.52 10.92 12.54
CA PHE A 101 5.25 9.89 13.53
C PHE A 101 5.32 8.52 12.87
N ILE A 102 6.33 7.74 13.26
CA ILE A 102 6.53 6.35 12.83
C ILE A 102 5.67 5.44 13.71
N ILE A 103 4.58 4.91 13.18
CA ILE A 103 3.71 4.00 13.93
C ILE A 103 4.16 2.57 13.69
N HIS A 104 4.97 2.08 14.63
CA HIS A 104 5.55 0.74 14.59
C HIS A 104 5.95 0.27 15.99
N GLN A 105 5.90 -1.04 16.24
CA GLN A 105 6.21 -1.65 17.54
C GLN A 105 7.58 -1.29 18.12
N LEU A 106 8.55 -1.04 17.23
CA LEU A 106 9.94 -0.70 17.58
C LEU A 106 10.19 0.80 17.76
N CYS A 107 9.17 1.63 17.54
CA CYS A 107 9.27 3.10 17.53
C CYS A 107 8.19 3.70 18.44
N PRO A 108 8.29 3.56 19.78
CA PRO A 108 7.32 4.13 20.69
C PRO A 108 7.36 5.67 20.68
N VAL A 109 6.21 6.28 20.98
CA VAL A 109 6.11 7.70 21.33
C VAL A 109 6.10 7.77 22.86
N ASP A 110 7.18 8.28 23.44
CA ASP A 110 7.41 8.36 24.89
C ASP A 110 6.86 9.65 25.51
N VAL A 111 6.95 10.75 24.77
CA VAL A 111 6.44 12.07 25.14
C VAL A 111 5.68 12.61 23.95
N TRP A 112 4.56 13.29 24.20
CA TRP A 112 3.74 13.90 23.15
C TRP A 112 4.16 15.35 22.89
N PRO A 113 4.05 15.84 21.64
CA PRO A 113 4.32 17.24 21.35
C PRO A 113 3.39 18.12 22.17
N GLN A 114 3.93 19.21 22.71
CA GLN A 114 3.18 20.15 23.57
C GLN A 114 2.79 21.42 22.80
N ASP A 115 3.53 21.76 21.75
CA ASP A 115 3.45 23.06 21.08
C ASP A 115 3.02 22.91 19.62
N ARG A 116 1.92 22.18 19.38
CA ARG A 116 1.36 22.05 18.02
C ARG A 116 0.90 23.41 17.48
N ARG A 117 1.57 23.90 16.43
CA ARG A 117 1.11 25.07 15.68
C ARG A 117 0.10 24.69 14.60
N GLU A 118 -0.77 25.63 14.24
CA GLU A 118 -1.81 25.39 13.24
C GLU A 118 -1.26 25.04 11.86
N GLU A 119 -0.09 25.56 11.49
CA GLU A 119 0.54 25.32 10.19
C GLU A 119 1.41 24.05 10.16
N GLN A 120 1.62 23.39 11.31
CA GLN A 120 2.42 22.18 11.36
C GLN A 120 1.67 21.00 10.78
N ASN A 121 2.32 20.33 9.84
CA ASN A 121 1.80 19.12 9.24
C ASN A 121 2.28 17.90 10.04
N TYR A 122 1.36 17.28 10.79
CA TYR A 122 1.61 16.04 11.52
C TYR A 122 1.39 14.87 10.56
N ILE A 123 2.45 14.13 10.27
CA ILE A 123 2.47 13.09 9.25
C ILE A 123 2.45 11.72 9.94
N PHE A 124 1.40 10.95 9.67
CA PHE A 124 1.31 9.54 10.01
C PHE A 124 2.18 8.72 9.05
N TYR A 125 3.18 8.00 9.55
CA TYR A 125 4.02 7.12 8.75
C TYR A 125 3.95 5.67 9.23
N SER A 126 3.69 4.76 8.29
CA SER A 126 3.84 3.33 8.53
C SER A 126 4.06 2.55 7.23
N ILE A 127 4.84 1.49 7.33
CA ILE A 127 5.01 0.47 6.28
C ILE A 127 4.30 -0.83 6.62
N GLU A 128 3.64 -0.89 7.78
CA GLU A 128 2.91 -2.06 8.26
C GLU A 128 1.40 -1.86 8.14
N SER A 129 0.62 -2.94 8.11
CA SER A 129 -0.84 -2.88 7.93
C SER A 129 -1.58 -2.27 9.14
N PRO A 130 -2.84 -1.79 8.97
CA PRO A 130 -3.71 -1.40 10.08
C PRO A 130 -3.82 -2.47 11.17
N ILE A 131 -3.95 -3.74 10.77
CA ILE A 131 -4.01 -4.89 11.67
C ILE A 131 -2.81 -4.92 12.63
N ASN A 132 -1.61 -4.67 12.11
CA ASN A 132 -0.38 -4.74 12.90
C ASN A 132 0.00 -3.42 13.59
N THR A 133 -0.69 -2.31 13.29
CA THR A 133 -0.33 -0.97 13.76
C THR A 133 -1.36 -0.33 14.67
N ASN A 134 -2.64 -0.71 14.56
CA ASN A 134 -3.72 -0.07 15.31
C ASN A 134 -3.56 -0.14 16.84
N ARG A 135 -2.92 -1.20 17.34
CA ARG A 135 -2.58 -1.37 18.76
C ARG A 135 -1.59 -0.34 19.31
N PHE A 136 -0.91 0.43 18.45
CA PHE A 136 0.07 1.45 18.84
C PHE A 136 -0.51 2.87 18.83
N PHE A 137 -1.78 3.05 18.49
CA PHE A 137 -2.43 4.34 18.60
C PHE A 137 -2.93 4.56 20.02
N ASP A 138 -2.43 5.61 20.65
CA ASP A 138 -3.04 6.13 21.87
C ASP A 138 -4.25 6.98 21.49
N ARG A 139 -5.45 6.39 21.47
CA ARG A 139 -6.68 7.10 21.06
C ARG A 139 -7.14 8.18 22.03
N THR A 140 -6.52 8.30 23.21
CA THR A 140 -6.77 9.43 24.11
C THR A 140 -6.09 10.71 23.60
N ILE A 141 -5.07 10.58 22.75
CA ILE A 141 -4.28 11.69 22.21
C ILE A 141 -4.39 11.76 20.68
N MET A 142 -4.16 10.63 20.02
CA MET A 142 -4.35 10.43 18.59
C MET A 142 -5.84 10.30 18.25
N THR A 143 -6.55 11.41 18.42
CA THR A 143 -7.94 11.58 17.97
C THR A 143 -8.04 11.40 16.45
N ASP A 144 -9.28 11.26 15.94
CA ASP A 144 -9.51 10.96 14.53
C ASP A 144 -8.88 11.97 13.57
N THR A 145 -8.68 13.22 13.98
CA THR A 145 -8.11 14.30 13.17
C THR A 145 -6.73 14.73 13.67
N TYR A 146 -6.05 13.90 14.46
CA TYR A 146 -4.73 14.23 15.01
C TYR A 146 -3.69 14.44 13.91
N PHE A 147 -3.68 13.59 12.88
CA PHE A 147 -2.76 13.74 11.76
C PHE A 147 -3.33 14.63 10.66
N ASN A 148 -2.46 15.36 9.98
CA ASN A 148 -2.81 16.20 8.83
C ASN A 148 -2.66 15.43 7.51
N SER A 149 -1.65 14.56 7.44
CA SER A 149 -1.24 13.83 6.24
C SER A 149 -0.76 12.42 6.58
N SER A 150 -0.62 11.57 5.56
CA SER A 150 -0.10 10.20 5.69
C SER A 150 1.02 9.92 4.68
N ALA A 151 1.99 9.11 5.10
CA ALA A 151 3.06 8.56 4.30
C ALA A 151 3.05 7.03 4.47
N THR A 152 2.38 6.29 3.58
CA THR A 152 2.18 4.84 3.73
C THR A 152 2.13 4.11 2.40
N TYR A 153 2.03 2.78 2.43
CA TYR A 153 1.84 1.94 1.24
C TYR A 153 0.47 2.12 0.55
N ARG A 154 -0.50 2.83 1.13
CA ARG A 154 -1.80 3.05 0.47
C ARG A 154 -1.69 4.06 -0.66
N VAL A 155 -2.32 3.77 -1.81
CA VAL A 155 -2.26 4.65 -3.01
C VAL A 155 -2.94 6.00 -2.81
N ASP A 156 -3.81 6.12 -1.80
CA ASP A 156 -4.48 7.36 -1.41
C ASP A 156 -3.80 8.08 -0.22
N SER A 157 -2.57 7.71 0.12
CA SER A 157 -1.75 8.48 1.05
C SER A 157 -1.27 9.78 0.41
N ALA A 158 -1.08 10.83 1.22
CA ALA A 158 -0.45 12.07 0.75
C ALA A 158 0.96 11.83 0.19
N VAL A 159 1.70 10.91 0.80
CA VAL A 159 2.93 10.33 0.24
C VAL A 159 2.74 8.83 0.08
N PHE A 160 2.54 8.37 -1.15
CA PHE A 160 2.50 6.95 -1.47
C PHE A 160 3.90 6.34 -1.41
N MET A 161 4.07 5.33 -0.56
CA MET A 161 5.32 4.64 -0.27
C MET A 161 5.14 3.13 -0.45
N PRO A 162 5.15 2.61 -1.70
CA PRO A 162 5.06 1.19 -1.92
C PRO A 162 6.26 0.48 -1.30
N SER A 163 6.04 -0.77 -0.88
CA SER A 163 7.07 -1.55 -0.21
C SER A 163 8.19 -1.93 -1.17
N ASN A 164 9.29 -1.17 -1.11
CA ASN A 164 10.59 -1.43 -1.72
C ASN A 164 10.71 -1.23 -3.25
N ASP A 165 9.63 -1.30 -4.03
CA ASP A 165 9.69 -1.22 -5.50
C ASP A 165 8.40 -0.69 -6.13
N ALA A 166 8.53 -0.33 -7.41
CA ALA A 166 7.43 -0.14 -8.34
C ALA A 166 7.86 -0.57 -9.75
N PHE A 167 6.88 -0.93 -10.59
CA PHE A 167 7.16 -1.09 -12.01
C PHE A 167 7.41 0.27 -12.68
N THR A 168 8.51 0.38 -13.42
CA THR A 168 8.82 1.56 -14.24
C THR A 168 8.54 1.24 -15.70
N ARG A 169 7.72 2.05 -16.37
CA ARG A 169 7.36 1.83 -17.78
C ARG A 169 8.52 2.15 -18.71
N ILE A 170 8.68 1.36 -19.75
CA ILE A 170 9.63 1.63 -20.84
C ILE A 170 9.14 2.88 -21.59
N THR A 171 10.05 3.82 -21.80
CA THR A 171 9.90 5.04 -22.59
C THR A 171 10.90 5.04 -23.75
N PRO A 172 10.75 5.93 -24.75
CA PRO A 172 11.75 6.08 -25.81
C PRO A 172 13.16 6.38 -25.31
N ASP A 173 13.28 7.02 -24.14
CA ASP A 173 14.55 7.40 -23.51
C ASP A 173 15.13 6.30 -22.60
N THR A 174 14.45 5.17 -22.45
CA THR A 174 14.92 4.07 -21.60
C THR A 174 16.21 3.48 -22.17
N PRO A 175 17.31 3.40 -21.40
CA PRO A 175 18.56 2.78 -21.85
C PRO A 175 18.33 1.33 -22.28
N LYS A 176 18.95 0.92 -23.40
CA LYS A 176 18.82 -0.47 -23.90
C LYS A 176 19.22 -1.52 -22.87
N GLY A 177 20.20 -1.21 -22.01
CA GLY A 177 20.63 -2.10 -20.92
C GLY A 177 19.53 -2.39 -19.90
N ASP A 178 18.55 -1.49 -19.77
CA ASP A 178 17.42 -1.60 -18.84
C ASP A 178 16.18 -2.24 -19.48
N ILE A 179 16.29 -2.74 -20.71
CA ILE A 179 15.21 -3.44 -21.41
C ILE A 179 15.47 -4.95 -21.36
N TRP A 180 14.41 -5.72 -21.09
CA TRP A 180 14.50 -7.19 -21.04
C TRP A 180 14.61 -7.80 -22.43
N GLU A 181 15.54 -8.74 -22.58
CA GLU A 181 15.66 -9.56 -23.77
C GLU A 181 14.90 -10.88 -23.59
N LYS A 182 14.15 -11.31 -24.62
CA LYS A 182 13.33 -12.55 -24.53
C LYS A 182 14.17 -13.78 -24.16
N ASN A 183 15.38 -13.88 -24.70
CA ASN A 183 16.27 -15.02 -24.45
C ASN A 183 16.77 -15.06 -23.01
N GLU A 184 17.02 -13.91 -22.38
CA GLU A 184 17.40 -13.81 -20.96
C GLU A 184 16.29 -14.38 -20.08
N ILE A 185 15.04 -14.04 -20.37
CA ILE A 185 13.87 -14.54 -19.64
C ILE A 185 13.74 -16.06 -19.78
N LEU A 186 13.87 -16.58 -21.01
CA LEU A 186 13.78 -18.02 -21.28
C LEU A 186 14.91 -18.81 -20.61
N GLU A 187 16.11 -18.26 -20.51
CA GLU A 187 17.21 -18.87 -19.78
C GLU A 187 16.91 -18.95 -18.27
N ARG A 188 16.44 -17.85 -17.67
CA ARG A 188 16.01 -17.84 -16.26
C ARG A 188 14.91 -18.86 -15.98
N ILE A 189 13.95 -19.01 -16.89
CA ILE A 189 12.88 -20.02 -16.75
C ILE A 189 13.46 -21.44 -16.82
N ARG A 190 14.38 -21.71 -17.76
CA ARG A 190 15.01 -23.04 -17.91
C ARG A 190 15.84 -23.49 -16.71
N ASN A 191 16.40 -22.54 -15.96
CA ASN A 191 17.20 -22.82 -14.77
C ASN A 191 16.36 -23.16 -13.53
N LYS A 192 15.02 -23.10 -13.61
CA LYS A 192 14.12 -23.44 -12.52
C LYS A 192 13.92 -24.95 -12.43
N SER A 193 14.07 -25.49 -11.23
CA SER A 193 13.94 -26.93 -10.97
C SER A 193 12.99 -27.26 -9.81
N HIS A 194 12.78 -26.31 -8.90
CA HIS A 194 11.93 -26.51 -7.72
C HIS A 194 10.51 -25.96 -7.93
N PHE A 195 9.51 -26.59 -7.31
CA PHE A 195 8.10 -26.28 -7.57
C PHE A 195 7.67 -24.94 -6.94
N ALA A 196 7.56 -24.88 -5.61
CA ALA A 196 7.17 -23.66 -4.89
C ALA A 196 8.01 -23.43 -3.63
N TYR A 197 8.18 -22.17 -3.26
CA TYR A 197 8.89 -21.74 -2.06
C TYR A 197 8.10 -20.72 -1.24
N GLN A 198 8.25 -20.76 0.08
CA GLN A 198 7.80 -19.69 0.97
C GLN A 198 8.78 -19.46 2.10
N ALA A 199 9.03 -18.18 2.41
CA ALA A 199 9.81 -17.78 3.57
C ALA A 199 9.03 -16.78 4.44
N VAL A 200 8.68 -17.16 5.67
CA VAL A 200 7.98 -16.27 6.61
C VAL A 200 8.47 -16.43 8.06
N THR A 201 8.49 -15.33 8.80
CA THR A 201 8.94 -15.28 10.20
C THR A 201 7.87 -14.80 11.18
N HIS A 202 6.78 -14.20 10.68
CA HIS A 202 5.63 -13.77 11.48
C HIS A 202 4.54 -14.84 11.39
N CYS A 203 4.34 -15.60 12.45
CA CYS A 203 3.42 -16.73 12.47
C CYS A 203 2.07 -16.33 13.06
N ASN A 204 1.04 -17.16 12.88
CA ASN A 204 -0.33 -16.88 13.28
C ASN A 204 -0.84 -15.56 12.68
N ALA A 205 -0.61 -15.39 11.38
CA ALA A 205 -1.03 -14.19 10.68
C ALA A 205 -2.56 -14.14 10.53
N GLU A 206 -3.16 -12.99 10.83
CA GLU A 206 -4.60 -12.69 10.68
C GLU A 206 -5.13 -12.88 9.26
N SER A 207 -4.24 -12.89 8.25
CA SER A 207 -4.61 -13.29 6.89
C SER A 207 -5.00 -14.76 6.75
N GLY A 208 -4.68 -15.61 7.73
CA GLY A 208 -4.85 -17.06 7.69
C GLY A 208 -3.82 -17.78 6.81
N ARG A 209 -2.77 -17.09 6.34
CA ARG A 209 -1.81 -17.66 5.37
C ARG A 209 -1.15 -18.95 5.85
N ASP A 210 -0.90 -19.07 7.14
CA ASP A 210 -0.14 -20.20 7.68
C ASP A 210 -0.93 -21.50 7.49
N ARG A 211 -2.24 -21.47 7.74
CA ARG A 211 -3.19 -22.57 7.47
C ARG A 211 -3.22 -22.96 5.99
N LEU A 212 -3.33 -21.97 5.10
CA LEU A 212 -3.32 -22.21 3.65
C LEU A 212 -1.99 -22.82 3.19
N THR A 213 -0.86 -22.34 3.71
CA THR A 213 0.46 -22.89 3.43
C THR A 213 0.55 -24.37 3.83
N PHE A 214 0.07 -24.75 5.02
CA PHE A 214 0.09 -26.14 5.46
C PHE A 214 -0.74 -27.04 4.53
N LYS A 215 -1.92 -26.60 4.10
CA LYS A 215 -2.73 -27.35 3.12
C LYS A 215 -2.05 -27.48 1.77
N LEU A 216 -1.49 -26.39 1.24
CA LEU A 216 -0.76 -26.43 -0.02
C LEU A 216 0.43 -27.38 0.03
N ARG A 217 1.14 -27.43 1.16
CA ARG A 217 2.26 -28.36 1.36
C ARG A 217 1.86 -29.84 1.21
N GLU A 218 0.61 -30.20 1.49
CA GLU A 218 0.10 -31.56 1.31
C GLU A 218 -0.23 -31.88 -0.15
N LEU A 219 -0.48 -30.85 -0.98
CA LEU A 219 -0.99 -31.00 -2.36
C LEU A 219 0.07 -30.78 -3.45
N ILE A 220 1.13 -30.03 -3.12
CA ILE A 220 2.25 -29.68 -4.01
C ILE A 220 3.60 -29.74 -3.28
N PRO A 221 4.71 -30.03 -3.99
CA PRO A 221 6.04 -29.83 -3.42
C PRO A 221 6.24 -28.36 -3.05
N LEU A 222 6.43 -28.10 -1.76
CA LEU A 222 6.54 -26.75 -1.21
C LEU A 222 7.66 -26.71 -0.18
N ASP A 223 8.73 -26.00 -0.54
CA ASP A 223 9.88 -25.77 0.34
C ASP A 223 9.60 -24.55 1.23
N LEU A 224 9.86 -24.68 2.52
CA LEU A 224 9.50 -23.70 3.54
C LEU A 224 10.72 -23.23 4.32
N ALA A 225 10.80 -21.94 4.61
CA ALA A 225 11.85 -21.34 5.42
C ALA A 225 11.31 -20.28 6.41
N GLY A 226 12.11 -20.01 7.44
CA GLY A 226 11.79 -19.05 8.49
C GLY A 226 11.17 -19.69 9.74
N LEU A 227 10.83 -18.83 10.71
CA LEU A 227 10.54 -19.24 12.09
C LEU A 227 9.22 -20.02 12.24
N CYS A 228 8.35 -20.00 11.23
CA CYS A 228 7.03 -20.64 11.31
C CYS A 228 7.01 -22.13 10.95
N PHE A 229 8.12 -22.70 10.45
CA PHE A 229 8.13 -24.04 9.85
C PHE A 229 9.27 -24.95 10.34
N ASN A 230 9.53 -24.98 11.66
CA ASN A 230 10.54 -25.82 12.32
C ASN A 230 12.01 -25.57 11.92
N GLY A 231 12.33 -24.48 11.21
CA GLY A 231 13.69 -24.13 10.79
C GLY A 231 14.34 -23.03 11.66
N THR A 232 15.61 -23.24 12.03
CA THR A 232 16.47 -22.39 12.88
C THR A 232 17.12 -21.20 12.17
N HIS A 233 17.00 -21.09 10.85
CA HIS A 233 17.63 -20.03 10.07
C HIS A 233 16.61 -18.94 9.70
N ARG A 234 16.89 -17.69 10.08
CA ARG A 234 16.48 -16.53 9.28
C ARG A 234 17.42 -16.49 8.10
N PRO A 235 16.99 -16.84 6.88
CA PRO A 235 17.94 -16.81 5.78
C PRO A 235 18.44 -15.37 5.60
N ASN A 236 19.71 -15.20 5.30
CA ASN A 236 20.27 -13.88 5.02
C ASN A 236 19.51 -13.31 3.80
N TRP A 237 19.20 -12.02 3.80
CA TRP A 237 18.43 -11.34 2.76
C TRP A 237 18.97 -11.59 1.35
N ASP A 238 20.28 -11.64 1.18
CA ASP A 238 20.89 -11.90 -0.13
C ASP A 238 20.83 -13.37 -0.54
N TYR A 239 20.87 -14.29 0.43
CA TYR A 239 20.65 -15.71 0.18
C TYR A 239 19.19 -16.00 -0.20
N HIS A 240 18.22 -15.32 0.43
CA HIS A 240 16.80 -15.45 0.08
C HIS A 240 16.53 -15.11 -1.38
N LYS A 241 17.12 -14.02 -1.88
CA LYS A 241 16.89 -13.57 -3.27
C LYS A 241 17.33 -14.63 -4.27
N THR A 242 18.52 -15.19 -4.09
CA THR A 242 19.08 -16.21 -5.00
C THR A 242 18.38 -17.56 -4.84
N GLU A 243 17.85 -17.87 -3.66
CA GLU A 243 17.07 -19.09 -3.45
C GLU A 243 15.75 -19.08 -4.24
N ILE A 244 15.01 -17.95 -4.22
CA ILE A 244 13.72 -17.80 -4.93
C ILE A 244 13.85 -18.03 -6.45
N GLU A 245 15.01 -17.70 -7.05
CA GLU A 245 15.24 -17.83 -8.49
C GLU A 245 15.14 -19.28 -9.00
N LYS A 246 15.35 -20.27 -8.11
CA LYS A 246 15.32 -21.70 -8.45
C LYS A 246 13.89 -22.27 -8.59
N TYR A 247 12.88 -21.52 -8.17
CA TYR A 247 11.49 -21.97 -8.08
C TYR A 247 10.62 -21.42 -9.21
N PHE A 248 9.60 -22.19 -9.59
CA PHE A 248 8.52 -21.71 -10.48
C PHE A 248 7.57 -20.75 -9.74
N PHE A 249 7.27 -21.04 -8.48
CA PHE A 249 6.32 -20.25 -7.71
C PHE A 249 6.90 -19.78 -6.37
N TYR A 250 6.57 -18.56 -5.99
CA TYR A 250 6.84 -18.04 -4.65
C TYR A 250 5.53 -17.65 -3.99
N LEU A 251 5.23 -18.22 -2.82
CA LEU A 251 4.01 -17.91 -2.07
C LEU A 251 4.20 -16.58 -1.33
N ALA A 252 3.94 -15.47 -2.02
CA ALA A 252 4.02 -14.10 -1.52
C ALA A 252 2.79 -13.75 -0.65
N PHE A 253 2.51 -14.57 0.36
CA PHE A 253 1.35 -14.38 1.23
C PHE A 253 1.66 -13.36 2.33
N GLU A 254 0.91 -12.26 2.35
CA GLU A 254 1.04 -11.24 3.36
C GLU A 254 0.43 -11.63 4.70
N ASN A 255 0.90 -11.01 5.78
CA ASN A 255 0.40 -11.28 7.13
C ASN A 255 -1.00 -10.68 7.37
N SER A 256 -1.45 -9.80 6.49
CA SER A 256 -2.74 -9.10 6.55
C SER A 256 -3.27 -8.96 5.13
N VAL A 257 -4.58 -9.05 4.94
CA VAL A 257 -5.22 -8.80 3.65
C VAL A 257 -5.82 -7.40 3.66
N CYS A 258 -5.05 -6.38 3.30
CA CYS A 258 -5.47 -4.98 3.35
C CYS A 258 -5.29 -4.29 1.99
N PRO A 259 -6.10 -3.27 1.65
CA PRO A 259 -5.98 -2.56 0.38
C PRO A 259 -4.57 -2.04 0.15
N ASN A 260 -3.95 -2.38 -0.98
CA ASN A 260 -2.58 -2.00 -1.37
C ASN A 260 -1.44 -2.54 -0.51
N TYR A 261 -1.72 -3.40 0.48
CA TYR A 261 -0.67 -3.99 1.30
C TYR A 261 0.04 -5.10 0.53
N VAL A 262 1.05 -4.69 -0.23
CA VAL A 262 1.93 -5.54 -1.04
C VAL A 262 3.36 -5.24 -0.61
N THR A 263 4.07 -6.23 -0.07
CA THR A 263 5.38 -6.02 0.56
C THR A 263 6.57 -6.54 -0.28
N GLU A 264 7.77 -6.57 0.31
CA GLU A 264 8.97 -7.18 -0.27
C GLU A 264 8.72 -8.57 -0.87
N LYS A 265 7.79 -9.34 -0.32
CA LYS A 265 7.54 -10.74 -0.72
C LYS A 265 7.13 -10.83 -2.18
N PHE A 266 6.21 -9.97 -2.60
CA PHE A 266 5.80 -9.89 -4.00
C PHE A 266 6.97 -9.47 -4.89
N TRP A 267 7.66 -8.40 -4.52
CA TRP A 267 8.74 -7.82 -5.31
C TRP A 267 9.96 -8.72 -5.42
N PHE A 268 10.22 -9.56 -4.42
CA PHE A 268 11.24 -10.60 -4.49
C PHE A 268 10.97 -11.63 -5.57
N ALA A 269 9.74 -12.11 -5.68
CA ALA A 269 9.36 -13.04 -6.73
C ALA A 269 9.56 -12.40 -8.12
N ILE A 270 9.08 -11.16 -8.29
CA ILE A 270 9.22 -10.43 -9.56
C ILE A 270 10.69 -10.26 -9.94
N ARG A 271 11.55 -9.81 -9.01
CA ARG A 271 13.00 -9.66 -9.26
C ARG A 271 13.69 -11.00 -9.59
N ALA A 272 13.27 -12.07 -8.92
CA ALA A 272 13.81 -13.43 -9.11
C ALA A 272 13.25 -14.15 -10.34
N PHE A 273 12.43 -13.48 -11.17
CA PHE A 273 11.74 -14.10 -12.31
C PHE A 273 10.92 -15.33 -11.91
N THR A 274 10.33 -15.30 -10.73
CA THR A 274 9.50 -16.36 -10.16
C THR A 274 8.07 -15.84 -10.08
N VAL A 275 7.06 -16.64 -10.47
CA VAL A 275 5.68 -16.15 -10.46
C VAL A 275 5.18 -16.05 -9.01
N PRO A 276 4.84 -14.85 -8.50
CA PRO A 276 4.26 -14.73 -7.18
C PRO A 276 2.84 -15.31 -7.16
N VAL A 277 2.57 -16.11 -6.15
CA VAL A 277 1.22 -16.54 -5.76
C VAL A 277 0.83 -15.70 -4.55
N VAL A 278 -0.26 -14.94 -4.65
CA VAL A 278 -0.74 -14.00 -3.63
C VAL A 278 -2.10 -14.45 -3.10
N LEU A 279 -2.49 -13.95 -1.92
CA LEU A 279 -3.77 -14.34 -1.31
C LEU A 279 -4.98 -13.86 -2.12
N THR A 280 -5.01 -12.56 -2.46
CA THR A 280 -6.15 -11.96 -3.16
C THR A 280 -5.71 -10.96 -4.22
N ARG A 281 -6.45 -10.88 -5.31
CA ARG A 281 -6.24 -9.88 -6.36
C ARG A 281 -6.70 -8.48 -5.94
N SER A 282 -7.65 -8.38 -5.01
CA SER A 282 -8.29 -7.11 -4.62
C SER A 282 -7.31 -6.12 -4.00
N VAL A 283 -6.24 -6.58 -3.34
CA VAL A 283 -5.23 -5.69 -2.72
C VAL A 283 -4.39 -4.93 -3.74
N PHE A 284 -4.36 -5.35 -5.01
CA PHE A 284 -3.61 -4.67 -6.08
C PHE A 284 -4.40 -3.53 -6.75
N VAL A 285 -5.64 -3.28 -6.35
CA VAL A 285 -6.50 -2.26 -6.96
C VAL A 285 -5.88 -0.86 -6.84
N GLY A 286 -5.80 -0.15 -7.97
CA GLY A 286 -5.22 1.20 -8.02
C GLY A 286 -3.70 1.23 -8.14
N MET A 287 -3.03 0.07 -8.10
CA MET A 287 -1.59 -0.05 -8.32
C MET A 287 -1.29 -0.31 -9.81
N ASP A 288 -0.13 0.14 -10.30
CA ASP A 288 0.32 -0.12 -11.68
C ASP A 288 1.00 -1.51 -11.80
N ILE A 289 0.29 -2.56 -11.35
CA ILE A 289 0.75 -3.96 -11.41
C ILE A 289 0.00 -4.67 -12.54
N PRO A 290 0.69 -5.32 -13.50
CA PRO A 290 0.05 -6.10 -14.56
C PRO A 290 -0.72 -7.29 -14.00
N ASP A 291 -1.95 -7.50 -14.47
CA ASP A 291 -2.82 -8.57 -13.99
C ASP A 291 -2.22 -9.98 -14.23
N ASN A 292 -1.41 -10.13 -15.27
CA ASN A 292 -0.72 -11.38 -15.61
C ASN A 292 0.66 -11.53 -14.97
N ALA A 293 1.11 -10.61 -14.11
CA ALA A 293 2.39 -10.76 -13.42
C ALA A 293 2.33 -11.73 -12.23
N PHE A 294 1.13 -12.18 -11.82
CA PHE A 294 0.92 -12.94 -10.60
C PHE A 294 -0.34 -13.82 -10.67
N ILE A 295 -0.41 -14.78 -9.74
CA ILE A 295 -1.54 -15.68 -9.54
C ILE A 295 -2.17 -15.33 -8.19
N ALA A 296 -3.48 -15.12 -8.12
CA ALA A 296 -4.17 -14.92 -6.85
C ALA A 296 -4.97 -16.16 -6.46
N VAL A 297 -4.94 -16.55 -5.19
CA VAL A 297 -5.67 -17.72 -4.67
C VAL A 297 -7.18 -17.53 -4.88
N ASP A 298 -7.69 -16.32 -4.69
CA ASP A 298 -9.11 -15.98 -4.89
C ASP A 298 -9.57 -15.96 -6.36
N ASP A 299 -8.68 -16.13 -7.34
CA ASP A 299 -9.08 -16.30 -8.74
C ASP A 299 -9.71 -17.68 -9.01
N PHE A 300 -9.45 -18.66 -8.14
CA PHE A 300 -9.88 -20.04 -8.28
C PHE A 300 -11.11 -20.32 -7.41
N SER A 301 -11.91 -21.30 -7.82
CA SER A 301 -13.12 -21.66 -7.07
C SER A 301 -12.81 -22.53 -5.85
N ASN A 302 -11.69 -23.24 -5.85
CA ASN A 302 -11.22 -24.06 -4.72
C ASN A 302 -9.70 -24.27 -4.81
N LEU A 303 -9.13 -24.88 -3.76
CA LEU A 303 -7.69 -25.11 -3.67
C LEU A 303 -7.16 -26.10 -4.72
N ASN A 304 -7.97 -27.09 -5.13
CA ASN A 304 -7.56 -28.09 -6.12
C ASN A 304 -7.38 -27.45 -7.50
N GLU A 305 -8.28 -26.54 -7.91
CA GLU A 305 -8.13 -25.81 -9.17
C GLU A 305 -6.85 -24.95 -9.20
N LEU A 306 -6.51 -24.30 -8.09
CA LEU A 306 -5.23 -23.58 -7.97
C LEU A 306 -4.07 -24.57 -8.16
N VAL A 307 -4.09 -25.71 -7.47
CA VAL A 307 -3.04 -26.74 -7.54
C VAL A 307 -2.89 -27.28 -8.96
N ASP A 308 -3.99 -27.60 -9.64
CA ASP A 308 -4.01 -28.08 -11.00
C ASP A 308 -3.45 -27.06 -11.98
N HIS A 309 -3.81 -25.78 -11.79
CA HIS A 309 -3.26 -24.68 -12.57
C HIS A 309 -1.74 -24.54 -12.38
N LEU A 310 -1.25 -24.59 -11.14
CA LEU A 310 0.20 -24.53 -10.85
C LEU A 310 0.95 -25.71 -11.47
N LYS A 311 0.41 -26.93 -11.38
CA LYS A 311 0.98 -28.14 -11.99
C LYS A 311 0.99 -28.03 -13.53
N ALA A 312 -0.09 -27.54 -14.12
CA ALA A 312 -0.18 -27.34 -15.57
C ALA A 312 0.85 -26.32 -16.08
N LEU A 313 1.03 -25.21 -15.37
CA LEU A 313 2.03 -24.19 -15.71
C LEU A 313 3.47 -24.72 -15.63
N ARG A 314 3.79 -25.48 -14.58
CA ARG A 314 5.13 -26.07 -14.41
C ARG A 314 5.52 -26.98 -15.58
N ASN A 315 4.54 -27.64 -16.20
CA ASN A 315 4.75 -28.55 -17.33
C ASN A 315 4.62 -27.88 -18.71
N ASP A 316 4.33 -26.57 -18.76
CA ASP A 316 4.09 -25.83 -19.99
C ASP A 316 4.85 -24.50 -19.96
N THR A 317 6.08 -24.54 -20.47
CA THR A 317 6.99 -23.38 -20.53
C THR A 317 6.37 -22.19 -21.25
N GLU A 318 5.53 -22.41 -22.27
CA GLU A 318 4.91 -21.32 -23.02
C GLU A 318 3.84 -20.62 -22.18
N LYS A 319 2.97 -21.38 -21.48
CA LYS A 319 2.00 -20.80 -20.55
C LYS A 319 2.67 -20.12 -19.37
N TYR A 320 3.73 -20.71 -18.81
CA TYR A 320 4.48 -20.10 -17.73
C TYR A 320 5.16 -18.79 -18.19
N PHE A 321 5.73 -18.76 -19.40
CA PHE A 321 6.33 -17.56 -19.99
C PHE A 321 5.34 -16.38 -20.08
N LYS A 322 4.04 -16.63 -20.26
CA LYS A 322 3.01 -15.57 -20.33
C LYS A 322 2.92 -14.72 -19.06
N TYR A 323 3.37 -15.23 -17.92
CA TYR A 323 3.45 -14.46 -16.68
C TYR A 323 4.56 -13.41 -16.66
N PHE A 324 5.47 -13.45 -17.63
CA PHE A 324 6.58 -12.50 -17.77
C PHE A 324 6.37 -11.51 -18.92
N GLU A 325 5.20 -11.45 -19.56
CA GLU A 325 4.98 -10.50 -20.67
C GLU A 325 5.03 -9.03 -20.22
N TRP A 326 4.88 -8.78 -18.92
CA TRP A 326 5.09 -7.45 -18.36
C TRP A 326 6.47 -6.89 -18.70
N THR A 327 7.49 -7.74 -18.86
CA THR A 327 8.86 -7.33 -19.25
C THR A 327 8.94 -6.60 -20.60
N LYS A 328 7.93 -6.74 -21.45
CA LYS A 328 7.81 -6.00 -22.72
C LYS A 328 7.42 -4.53 -22.52
N THR A 329 6.87 -4.19 -21.35
CA THR A 329 6.28 -2.88 -21.05
C THR A 329 7.02 -2.15 -19.92
N TYR A 330 7.76 -2.88 -19.10
CA TYR A 330 8.45 -2.34 -17.93
C TYR A 330 9.94 -2.65 -17.99
N THR A 331 10.72 -1.72 -17.45
CA THR A 331 12.18 -1.82 -17.42
C THR A 331 12.64 -2.97 -16.53
N LYS A 332 13.91 -3.32 -16.61
CA LYS A 332 14.61 -4.08 -15.57
C LYS A 332 14.44 -3.32 -14.26
N ILE A 333 13.98 -4.02 -13.23
CA ILE A 333 13.78 -3.44 -11.90
C ILE A 333 15.17 -3.24 -11.32
N SER A 334 15.66 -2.01 -11.33
CA SER A 334 16.84 -1.61 -10.56
C SER A 334 16.46 -1.48 -9.08
N PHE A 335 17.41 -1.76 -8.19
CA PHE A 335 17.22 -1.49 -6.77
C PHE A 335 17.03 0.02 -6.56
N GLY A 336 15.96 0.40 -5.88
CA GLY A 336 15.72 1.79 -5.49
C GLY A 336 14.48 2.35 -6.17
N ILE A 337 13.59 2.92 -5.37
CA ILE A 337 12.48 3.71 -5.90
C ILE A 337 13.10 4.91 -6.61
N ASN A 338 12.68 5.20 -7.86
CA ASN A 338 13.09 6.41 -8.61
C ASN A 338 12.77 7.74 -7.88
N HIS A 339 12.07 7.68 -6.75
CA HIS A 339 11.75 8.80 -5.89
C HIS A 339 12.01 8.41 -4.43
N SER A 340 12.99 9.07 -3.79
CA SER A 340 13.20 8.93 -2.35
C SER A 340 11.92 9.33 -1.60
N PRO A 341 11.35 8.46 -0.75
CA PRO A 341 10.20 8.81 0.07
C PRO A 341 10.45 10.04 0.96
N LEU A 342 11.68 10.22 1.45
CA LEU A 342 12.08 11.44 2.16
C LEU A 342 11.96 12.67 1.28
N CYS A 343 12.35 12.59 0.00
CA CYS A 343 12.21 13.72 -0.90
C CYS A 343 10.74 14.08 -1.13
N LYS A 344 9.84 13.09 -1.20
CA LYS A 344 8.39 13.36 -1.35
C LYS A 344 7.77 13.93 -0.08
N ILE A 345 8.22 13.49 1.10
CA ILE A 345 7.86 14.13 2.38
C ILE A 345 8.42 15.56 2.44
N CYS A 346 9.64 15.79 1.95
CA CYS A 346 10.27 17.10 1.88
C CYS A 346 9.52 18.07 0.96
N GLU A 347 9.13 17.60 -0.22
CA GLU A 347 8.24 18.31 -1.14
C GLU A 347 6.92 18.69 -0.46
N LEU A 348 6.21 17.71 0.11
CA LEU A 348 4.94 17.93 0.81
C LEU A 348 5.08 18.96 1.94
N SER A 349 6.12 18.82 2.76
CA SER A 349 6.38 19.70 3.90
C SER A 349 6.70 21.13 3.44
N THR A 350 7.44 21.27 2.33
CA THR A 350 7.80 22.58 1.76
C THR A 350 6.59 23.27 1.14
N ILE A 351 5.75 22.54 0.40
CA ILE A 351 4.53 23.07 -0.20
C ILE A 351 3.56 23.50 0.90
N ASN A 352 3.29 22.65 1.90
CA ASN A 352 2.38 22.97 2.99
C ASN A 352 2.82 24.21 3.77
N MET A 353 4.13 24.37 4.01
CA MET A 353 4.69 25.56 4.65
C MET A 353 4.49 26.84 3.81
N ARG A 354 4.72 26.77 2.49
CA ARG A 354 4.60 27.92 1.59
C ARG A 354 3.15 28.35 1.38
N GLU A 355 2.26 27.39 1.20
CA GLU A 355 0.86 27.62 0.87
C GLU A 355 -0.03 27.73 2.12
N LYS A 356 0.51 27.44 3.31
CA LYS A 356 -0.22 27.40 4.59
C LYS A 356 -1.48 26.53 4.51
N THR A 357 -1.38 25.40 3.81
CA THR A 357 -2.50 24.47 3.62
C THR A 357 -2.87 23.82 4.94
N LYS A 358 -4.17 23.81 5.24
CA LYS A 358 -4.73 23.06 6.36
C LYS A 358 -5.41 21.80 5.82
N SER A 359 -4.92 20.64 6.19
CA SER A 359 -5.54 19.34 5.92
C SER A 359 -5.67 18.54 7.20
N PHE A 360 -6.67 17.65 7.27
CA PHE A 360 -6.74 16.65 8.32
C PHE A 360 -6.98 15.28 7.70
N LEU A 361 -6.41 14.26 8.33
CA LEU A 361 -6.57 12.87 7.98
C LEU A 361 -7.53 12.25 8.98
N SER A 362 -8.71 11.79 8.54
CA SER A 362 -9.57 10.97 9.39
C SER A 362 -8.96 9.58 9.55
N LEU A 363 -8.36 9.29 10.70
CA LEU A 363 -7.69 8.01 10.98
C LEU A 363 -8.64 6.83 10.85
N ASN A 364 -9.88 6.92 11.33
CA ASN A 364 -10.85 5.84 11.28
C ASN A 364 -11.31 5.56 9.86
N LYS A 365 -11.39 6.59 9.00
CA LYS A 365 -11.68 6.39 7.58
C LYS A 365 -10.45 5.91 6.80
N PHE A 366 -9.25 6.30 7.20
CA PHE A 366 -8.03 5.98 6.46
C PHE A 366 -7.34 4.69 6.93
N TRP A 367 -7.44 4.30 8.20
CA TRP A 367 -6.57 3.30 8.82
C TRP A 367 -7.31 2.39 9.79
N ASN A 368 -8.46 1.84 9.35
CA ASN A 368 -9.27 0.92 10.12
C ASN A 368 -9.03 -0.54 9.67
N ASN A 369 -9.03 -1.45 10.65
CA ASN A 369 -8.99 -2.90 10.45
C ASN A 369 -10.15 -3.42 9.58
N ASP A 370 -11.32 -2.78 9.62
CA ASP A 370 -12.52 -3.18 8.84
C ASP A 370 -12.31 -3.05 7.31
N HIS A 371 -11.26 -2.36 6.89
CA HIS A 371 -10.87 -2.28 5.48
C HIS A 371 -10.07 -3.50 5.04
N CYS A 372 -9.54 -4.26 5.98
CA CYS A 372 -8.85 -5.51 5.74
C CYS A 372 -9.84 -6.68 5.77
N ILE A 373 -9.55 -7.72 5.00
CA ILE A 373 -10.29 -8.96 5.03
C ILE A 373 -9.71 -9.82 6.16
N ASN A 374 -10.38 -9.79 7.31
CA ASN A 374 -10.04 -10.67 8.43
C ASN A 374 -10.43 -12.12 8.09
N ASP A 375 -9.64 -13.07 8.58
CA ASP A 375 -9.91 -14.51 8.43
C ASP A 375 -10.09 -14.93 6.97
N PHE A 376 -9.39 -14.26 6.02
CA PHE A 376 -9.56 -14.47 4.58
C PHE A 376 -9.55 -15.97 4.22
N VAL A 377 -8.55 -16.72 4.71
CA VAL A 377 -8.45 -18.16 4.45
C VAL A 377 -9.61 -18.92 5.09
N GLU A 378 -10.04 -18.57 6.30
CA GLU A 378 -11.13 -19.27 6.98
C GLU A 378 -12.47 -19.06 6.26
N ARG A 379 -12.75 -17.84 5.79
CA ARG A 379 -13.95 -17.56 4.99
C ARG A 379 -13.94 -18.30 3.66
N THR A 380 -12.78 -18.43 3.02
CA THR A 380 -12.67 -19.24 1.80
C THR A 380 -12.85 -20.73 2.04
N GLU A 381 -12.62 -21.21 3.28
CA GLU A 381 -12.85 -22.60 3.67
C GLU A 381 -14.28 -22.87 4.13
N VAL A 382 -14.95 -21.90 4.74
CA VAL A 382 -16.39 -21.96 5.07
C VAL A 382 -17.27 -21.80 3.82
N GLY A 383 -16.67 -21.44 2.68
CA GLY A 383 -17.31 -21.21 1.38
C GLY A 383 -17.82 -22.44 0.61
N GLU A 384 -18.06 -23.59 1.25
CA GLU A 384 -19.00 -24.59 0.70
C GLU A 384 -20.47 -24.23 1.00
N THR A 385 -20.76 -23.31 1.95
CA THR A 385 -22.15 -23.01 2.37
C THR A 385 -22.73 -21.65 1.96
N GLU A 386 -21.95 -20.69 1.46
CA GLU A 386 -22.45 -19.35 1.03
C GLU A 386 -22.10 -18.97 -0.42
N ARG A 387 -22.01 -19.96 -1.31
CA ARG A 387 -21.89 -19.70 -2.76
C ARG A 387 -23.27 -19.78 -3.41
N CYS A 388 -23.69 -18.71 -4.07
CA CYS A 388 -24.78 -18.80 -5.04
C CYS A 388 -24.22 -19.16 -6.41
N GLU A 389 -24.69 -20.29 -6.94
CA GLU A 389 -24.59 -20.66 -8.36
C GLU A 389 -25.99 -20.55 -8.95
N VAL A 390 -26.14 -19.71 -9.98
CA VAL A 390 -27.40 -19.52 -10.69
C VAL A 390 -27.12 -19.60 -12.19
N ASP A 391 -27.60 -20.66 -12.84
CA ASP A 391 -27.33 -20.88 -14.26
C ASP A 391 -28.24 -20.03 -15.16
N GLU A 392 -29.55 -20.01 -14.88
CA GLU A 392 -30.55 -19.20 -15.58
C GLU A 392 -31.65 -18.71 -14.62
N ALA A 393 -31.86 -17.40 -14.54
CA ALA A 393 -32.96 -16.82 -13.75
C ALA A 393 -33.44 -15.48 -14.34
N GLU A 394 -34.76 -15.25 -14.37
CA GLU A 394 -35.35 -13.96 -14.76
C GLU A 394 -35.08 -12.85 -13.72
N ARG A 395 -35.02 -13.21 -12.43
CA ARG A 395 -34.69 -12.31 -11.32
C ARG A 395 -34.07 -13.10 -10.16
N THR A 396 -32.96 -12.62 -9.64
CA THR A 396 -32.33 -13.16 -8.42
C THR A 396 -32.17 -12.06 -7.37
N GLU A 397 -32.68 -12.31 -6.17
CA GLU A 397 -32.43 -11.51 -4.98
C GLU A 397 -31.53 -12.34 -4.05
N VAL A 398 -30.33 -11.85 -3.78
CA VAL A 398 -29.41 -12.49 -2.84
C VAL A 398 -29.03 -11.48 -1.77
N ASN A 399 -29.30 -11.83 -0.53
CA ASN A 399 -28.95 -11.04 0.64
C ASN A 399 -27.61 -11.56 1.18
N ASP A 400 -26.62 -10.66 1.26
CA ASP A 400 -25.29 -10.85 1.86
C ASP A 400 -24.56 -12.15 1.45
N THR A 401 -23.78 -12.08 0.37
CA THR A 401 -22.89 -13.17 -0.08
C THR A 401 -21.49 -12.67 -0.43
N ASP A 402 -20.48 -13.44 -0.04
CA ASP A 402 -19.07 -13.11 -0.33
C ASP A 402 -18.71 -13.27 -1.81
N ARG A 403 -19.29 -14.28 -2.49
CA ARG A 403 -19.02 -14.57 -3.91
C ARG A 403 -20.23 -15.21 -4.59
N CYS A 404 -20.60 -14.69 -5.76
CA CYS A 404 -21.68 -15.25 -6.59
C CYS A 404 -21.20 -15.46 -8.04
N GLU A 405 -21.50 -16.62 -8.60
CA GLU A 405 -21.31 -16.92 -10.02
C GLU A 405 -22.68 -17.10 -10.66
N VAL A 406 -23.01 -16.24 -11.64
CA VAL A 406 -24.29 -16.29 -12.35
C VAL A 406 -24.02 -16.34 -13.85
N GLY A 407 -24.62 -17.32 -14.52
CA GLY A 407 -24.48 -17.61 -15.95
C GLY A 407 -25.11 -16.53 -16.84
N GLU A 408 -26.40 -16.70 -17.17
CA GLU A 408 -27.21 -15.67 -17.86
C GLU A 408 -28.40 -15.25 -16.99
N THR A 409 -28.54 -13.96 -16.69
CA THR A 409 -29.71 -13.44 -15.97
C THR A 409 -30.11 -12.04 -16.45
N GLU A 410 -31.41 -11.74 -16.37
CA GLU A 410 -31.92 -10.42 -16.75
C GLU A 410 -31.67 -9.36 -15.67
N ARG A 411 -31.83 -9.69 -14.38
CA ARG A 411 -31.75 -8.70 -13.30
C ARG A 411 -31.25 -9.30 -11.99
N ILE A 412 -30.24 -8.68 -11.42
CA ILE A 412 -29.70 -8.98 -10.09
C ILE A 412 -29.90 -7.77 -9.16
N GLU A 413 -30.45 -8.02 -7.97
CA GLU A 413 -30.52 -7.05 -6.87
C GLU A 413 -29.77 -7.63 -5.65
N LEU A 414 -28.73 -6.94 -5.17
CA LEU A 414 -27.96 -7.35 -3.99
C LEU A 414 -27.75 -6.16 -3.04
N MET A 415 -27.66 -6.44 -1.74
CA MET A 415 -27.33 -5.43 -0.73
C MET A 415 -25.81 -5.14 -0.71
N THR A 416 -24.97 -6.16 -0.49
CA THR A 416 -23.51 -5.99 -0.34
C THR A 416 -22.77 -7.11 -1.06
N LEU A 417 -21.70 -6.80 -1.81
CA LEU A 417 -20.93 -7.83 -2.49
C LEU A 417 -19.44 -7.49 -2.71
N ASN A 418 -18.58 -8.47 -2.39
CA ASN A 418 -17.12 -8.37 -2.47
C ASN A 418 -16.56 -8.67 -3.88
N VAL A 419 -16.88 -9.83 -4.47
CA VAL A 419 -16.41 -10.24 -5.81
C VAL A 419 -17.54 -10.93 -6.58
N VAL A 420 -17.85 -10.43 -7.79
CA VAL A 420 -18.81 -11.07 -8.71
C VAL A 420 -18.24 -11.19 -10.12
N LYS A 421 -18.39 -12.40 -10.67
CA LYS A 421 -18.02 -12.75 -12.04
C LYS A 421 -19.30 -13.13 -12.78
N LEU A 422 -19.64 -12.36 -13.82
CA LEU A 422 -20.88 -12.52 -14.59
C LEU A 422 -20.54 -12.49 -16.07
N MET A 423 -21.10 -13.44 -16.83
CA MET A 423 -20.87 -13.50 -18.28
C MET A 423 -21.66 -12.42 -19.02
N LYS A 424 -22.95 -12.24 -18.69
CA LYS A 424 -23.85 -11.29 -19.36
C LYS A 424 -25.02 -10.91 -18.46
N LEU A 425 -25.27 -9.61 -18.30
CA LEU A 425 -26.35 -9.09 -17.45
C LEU A 425 -27.04 -7.89 -18.12
N LYS A 426 -28.36 -7.78 -17.96
CA LYS A 426 -29.16 -6.66 -18.51
C LYS A 426 -29.28 -5.52 -17.50
N GLU A 427 -29.62 -5.78 -16.24
CA GLU A 427 -29.64 -4.77 -15.16
C GLU A 427 -28.99 -5.26 -13.86
N LEU A 428 -28.09 -4.45 -13.28
CA LEU A 428 -27.52 -4.68 -11.94
C LEU A 428 -27.91 -3.53 -11.00
N LYS A 429 -28.47 -3.86 -9.84
CA LYS A 429 -28.70 -2.88 -8.75
C LYS A 429 -27.99 -3.31 -7.47
N LEU A 430 -27.14 -2.45 -6.92
CA LEU A 430 -26.44 -2.72 -5.65
C LEU A 430 -26.39 -1.46 -4.78
N VAL A 431 -26.30 -1.66 -3.47
CA VAL A 431 -26.00 -0.57 -2.53
C VAL A 431 -24.50 -0.27 -2.55
N ARG A 432 -23.65 -1.30 -2.40
CA ARG A 432 -22.18 -1.18 -2.40
C ARG A 432 -21.52 -2.31 -3.19
N LEU A 433 -20.46 -1.98 -3.94
CA LEU A 433 -19.73 -2.94 -4.75
C LEU A 433 -18.22 -2.70 -4.70
N ASN A 434 -17.46 -3.74 -4.34
CA ASN A 434 -15.99 -3.65 -4.23
C ASN A 434 -15.28 -3.99 -5.54
N VAL A 435 -15.55 -5.17 -6.14
CA VAL A 435 -14.98 -5.56 -7.45
C VAL A 435 -16.02 -6.31 -8.30
N VAL A 436 -16.26 -5.84 -9.53
CA VAL A 436 -17.02 -6.58 -10.55
C VAL A 436 -16.25 -6.69 -11.85
N LYS A 437 -16.28 -7.90 -12.41
CA LYS A 437 -15.77 -8.23 -13.74
C LYS A 437 -16.94 -8.76 -14.58
N LEU A 438 -17.46 -7.95 -15.53
CA LEU A 438 -18.37 -8.44 -16.57
C LEU A 438 -17.82 -8.17 -17.98
N MET A 439 -18.21 -9.04 -18.92
CA MET A 439 -17.98 -8.80 -20.35
C MET A 439 -18.92 -7.75 -20.94
N LYS A 440 -20.22 -7.78 -20.60
CA LYS A 440 -21.23 -6.85 -21.15
C LYS A 440 -22.34 -6.59 -20.12
N LEU A 441 -22.66 -5.31 -19.91
CA LEU A 441 -23.79 -4.88 -19.06
C LEU A 441 -24.60 -3.81 -19.81
N ASN A 442 -25.93 -3.90 -19.80
CA ASN A 442 -26.77 -2.87 -20.43
C ASN A 442 -26.98 -1.67 -19.49
N LYS A 443 -27.38 -1.92 -18.23
CA LYS A 443 -27.71 -0.89 -17.25
C LYS A 443 -27.13 -1.18 -15.86
N LEU A 444 -26.50 -0.18 -15.24
CA LEU A 444 -25.98 -0.25 -13.87
C LEU A 444 -26.58 0.87 -12.99
N LYS A 445 -27.13 0.51 -11.83
CA LYS A 445 -27.60 1.46 -10.80
C LYS A 445 -26.89 1.16 -9.47
N LEU A 446 -26.13 2.11 -8.94
CA LEU A 446 -25.44 1.95 -7.64
C LEU A 446 -25.52 3.23 -6.81
N MET A 447 -25.49 3.11 -5.48
CA MET A 447 -25.29 4.27 -4.60
C MET A 447 -23.83 4.72 -4.61
N THR A 448 -22.91 3.80 -4.29
CA THR A 448 -21.47 4.05 -4.25
C THR A 448 -20.72 3.01 -5.06
N LEU A 449 -19.78 3.47 -5.89
CA LEU A 449 -18.97 2.58 -6.73
C LEU A 449 -17.47 2.82 -6.52
N ASN A 450 -16.79 1.76 -6.07
CA ASN A 450 -15.34 1.78 -5.86
C ASN A 450 -14.58 1.49 -7.15
N VAL A 451 -14.82 0.34 -7.82
CA VAL A 451 -14.22 -0.01 -9.12
C VAL A 451 -15.14 -0.90 -9.96
N VAL A 452 -15.27 -0.59 -11.26
CA VAL A 452 -15.91 -1.45 -12.27
C VAL A 452 -14.99 -1.62 -13.48
N ARG A 453 -14.81 -2.88 -13.92
CA ARG A 453 -14.12 -3.23 -15.18
C ARG A 453 -15.14 -3.85 -16.16
N LEU A 454 -15.53 -3.10 -17.19
CA LEU A 454 -16.46 -3.54 -18.25
C LEU A 454 -15.91 -3.25 -19.64
N MET A 455 -16.12 -4.16 -20.60
CA MET A 455 -15.81 -3.91 -22.01
C MET A 455 -16.83 -2.97 -22.67
N LYS A 456 -18.12 -3.07 -22.31
CA LYS A 456 -19.20 -2.22 -22.84
C LYS A 456 -20.31 -1.99 -21.81
N LEU A 457 -20.72 -0.73 -21.64
CA LEU A 457 -21.86 -0.31 -20.84
C LEU A 457 -22.71 0.70 -21.64
N ASN A 458 -24.04 0.55 -21.63
CA ASN A 458 -24.92 1.50 -22.33
C ASN A 458 -25.37 2.64 -21.41
N GLU A 459 -25.87 2.34 -20.20
CA GLU A 459 -26.35 3.34 -19.23
C GLU A 459 -25.70 3.14 -17.83
N LEU A 460 -25.14 4.21 -17.26
CA LEU A 460 -24.62 4.25 -15.89
C LEU A 460 -25.34 5.33 -15.04
N LYS A 461 -25.92 4.94 -13.90
CA LYS A 461 -26.51 5.87 -12.91
C LYS A 461 -25.84 5.68 -11.55
N LEU A 462 -25.23 6.75 -11.00
CA LEU A 462 -24.46 6.73 -9.75
C LEU A 462 -24.70 7.98 -8.89
N MET A 463 -24.61 7.86 -7.57
CA MET A 463 -24.52 9.03 -6.67
C MET A 463 -23.07 9.53 -6.52
N THR A 464 -22.11 8.64 -6.26
CA THR A 464 -20.68 8.99 -6.07
C THR A 464 -19.76 8.02 -6.81
N LEU A 465 -18.69 8.54 -7.44
CA LEU A 465 -17.76 7.76 -8.26
C LEU A 465 -16.29 7.99 -7.88
N ASN A 466 -15.57 6.91 -7.53
CA ASN A 466 -14.16 6.97 -7.15
C ASN A 466 -13.22 6.66 -8.33
N VAL A 467 -13.27 5.45 -8.94
CA VAL A 467 -12.42 5.08 -10.09
C VAL A 467 -13.17 4.16 -11.06
N VAL A 468 -13.17 4.49 -12.36
CA VAL A 468 -13.78 3.66 -13.42
C VAL A 468 -12.84 3.50 -14.62
N LYS A 469 -12.72 2.28 -15.13
CA LYS A 469 -12.00 1.98 -16.38
C LYS A 469 -12.97 1.34 -17.39
N LEU A 470 -13.39 2.12 -18.38
CA LEU A 470 -14.33 1.71 -19.44
C LEU A 470 -13.71 1.89 -20.82
N VAL A 471 -13.99 0.95 -21.73
CA VAL A 471 -13.57 1.04 -23.15
C VAL A 471 -14.57 1.85 -23.98
N LYS A 472 -15.89 1.72 -23.71
CA LYS A 472 -16.97 2.42 -24.43
C LYS A 472 -18.20 2.64 -23.54
N LEU A 473 -18.73 3.87 -23.51
CA LEU A 473 -19.94 4.28 -22.79
C LEU A 473 -20.84 5.11 -23.72
N LYS A 474 -22.17 4.93 -23.65
CA LYS A 474 -23.14 5.71 -24.45
C LYS A 474 -23.70 6.90 -23.67
N GLU A 475 -24.11 6.71 -22.41
CA GLU A 475 -24.69 7.78 -21.57
C GLU A 475 -24.21 7.67 -20.10
N LEU A 476 -23.93 8.83 -19.48
CA LEU A 476 -23.48 8.95 -18.08
C LEU A 476 -24.33 9.99 -17.33
N LYS A 477 -24.87 9.62 -16.15
CA LYS A 477 -25.56 10.56 -15.24
C LYS A 477 -24.91 10.50 -13.85
N LEU A 478 -24.36 11.64 -13.39
CA LEU A 478 -23.59 11.80 -12.15
C LEU A 478 -24.08 12.99 -11.32
N MET A 479 -23.98 12.90 -9.99
CA MET A 479 -24.20 14.05 -9.07
C MET A 479 -22.90 14.74 -8.62
N THR A 480 -21.81 13.99 -8.40
CA THR A 480 -20.49 14.53 -7.96
C THR A 480 -19.34 13.73 -8.59
N LEU A 481 -18.22 14.38 -8.95
CA LEU A 481 -17.10 13.78 -9.71
C LEU A 481 -15.74 14.08 -9.08
N ASN A 482 -14.89 13.06 -8.90
CA ASN A 482 -13.51 13.21 -8.41
C ASN A 482 -12.45 13.08 -9.54
N VAL A 483 -12.34 11.94 -10.24
CA VAL A 483 -11.40 11.76 -11.39
C VAL A 483 -11.95 10.74 -12.41
N VAL A 484 -11.77 10.97 -13.72
CA VAL A 484 -12.16 10.03 -14.81
C VAL A 484 -11.01 9.83 -15.80
N LYS A 485 -10.79 8.59 -16.28
CA LYS A 485 -9.91 8.28 -17.43
C LYS A 485 -10.68 7.44 -18.46
N LEU A 486 -11.07 8.05 -19.59
CA LEU A 486 -11.82 7.42 -20.70
C LEU A 486 -10.89 7.22 -21.91
N VAL A 487 -11.02 6.07 -22.59
CA VAL A 487 -10.14 5.71 -23.72
C VAL A 487 -10.68 6.16 -25.09
N LYS A 488 -12.01 6.29 -25.27
CA LYS A 488 -12.66 6.86 -26.47
C LYS A 488 -14.13 7.22 -26.19
N LEU A 489 -14.57 8.42 -26.56
CA LEU A 489 -15.98 8.81 -26.58
C LEU A 489 -16.44 9.08 -28.03
N LYS A 490 -17.64 8.61 -28.40
CA LYS A 490 -18.41 9.16 -29.51
C LYS A 490 -19.64 9.82 -28.89
N GLU A 491 -19.63 11.15 -28.90
CA GLU A 491 -20.74 12.09 -28.64
C GLU A 491 -21.35 12.08 -27.22
N CYS A 492 -21.30 13.25 -26.56
CA CYS A 492 -22.42 13.76 -25.76
C CYS A 492 -22.32 15.29 -25.64
N PHE A 493 -23.42 15.94 -26.02
CA PHE A 493 -23.78 17.34 -25.74
C PHE A 493 -24.43 17.44 -24.34
N GLU A 494 -24.37 18.65 -23.79
CA GLU A 494 -25.11 19.16 -22.61
C GLU A 494 -24.89 18.48 -21.25
N ILE A 495 -24.04 19.10 -20.41
CA ILE A 495 -24.37 19.66 -19.08
C ILE A 495 -23.17 20.56 -18.71
N ALA A 496 -23.20 21.79 -19.21
CA ALA A 496 -22.29 22.86 -18.82
C ALA A 496 -23.07 24.18 -18.80
N GLU A 497 -24.17 24.23 -18.05
CA GLU A 497 -24.92 25.49 -17.91
C GLU A 497 -25.69 25.65 -16.59
N LYS A 498 -25.15 25.14 -15.47
CA LYS A 498 -25.69 25.44 -14.13
C LYS A 498 -24.66 25.64 -13.00
N LEU A 499 -23.38 25.90 -13.31
CA LEU A 499 -22.35 26.18 -12.29
C LEU A 499 -21.69 27.57 -12.42
N THR A 500 -22.32 28.52 -13.09
CA THR A 500 -21.89 29.95 -13.12
C THR A 500 -22.89 30.92 -12.50
N LYS A 501 -23.73 30.47 -11.57
CA LYS A 501 -24.44 31.36 -10.64
C LYS A 501 -24.64 30.69 -9.27
N PHE A 502 -23.63 30.81 -8.42
CA PHE A 502 -23.66 31.43 -7.08
C PHE A 502 -22.34 31.16 -6.36
#